data_AF-A0A061BI15-F1
#
_entry.id   AF-A0A061BI15-F1
#
_cell.length_a   1.000
_cell.length_b   1.000
_cell.length_c   1.000
_cell.angle_alpha   90.00
_cell.angle_beta   90.00
_cell.angle_gamma   90.00
#
_symmetry.space_group_name_H-M   'P 1'
#
loop_
_entity.id
_entity.type
_entity.pdbx_description
1 polymer ?
#
loop_
_entity_poly.entity_id
_entity_poly.type
_entity_poly.pdbx_seq_one_letter_code
_entity_poly.pdbx_strand_id
1 'polypeptide(L)'
;MHYTTLASVVAFLSATASLAASSRLDTLEKEYSHAEFEASKAAALLARAKTYGNSAEAKHKREVFAEREKRWVKEEKRLEKEIEKRASTISRIVAGHRTTTTAAPTKTVSRVLWNDRTTTATASKSTTTTVPASTSTASSKKGVGYNMASYTSNLKISWAYNWGQTPDGTLNNGVEYVPMFWGPGGASTWSANAQKAISSGSTHLLGMNEPDLGSQSNLTIPQAVATWKANMSPFYGKAKLVSPAVTNGGYPMGVGYLQDFRGNCTQCWNEIDAVALHWYDQSWNTDYLKNYLTDAYNTLGKPIWLTEFAGSGTVAEQQQFLKTVIPWMDAQPWIQRYAGFGDFAGNYVNSDGSLTQLGQAYSDTV
;
A
#
# COMPACT_ATOMS: atom_id res chain seq x y z
N MET A 1 0.48 14.10 -22.50
CA MET A 1 -0.40 14.02 -23.68
C MET A 1 -0.08 12.72 -24.40
N HIS A 2 -1.11 11.98 -24.84
CA HIS A 2 -1.11 10.61 -25.38
C HIS A 2 -1.22 9.45 -24.37
N TYR A 3 -2.35 9.37 -23.67
CA TYR A 3 -2.90 8.10 -23.16
C TYR A 3 -4.40 8.04 -23.45
N THR A 4 -4.76 8.22 -24.71
CA THR A 4 -6.13 8.03 -25.22
C THR A 4 -6.03 7.40 -26.59
N THR A 5 -5.71 6.11 -26.62
CA THR A 5 -5.97 5.19 -27.74
C THR A 5 -5.42 3.84 -27.31
N LEU A 6 -6.29 2.97 -26.76
CA LEU A 6 -6.19 1.49 -26.75
C LEU A 6 -7.16 0.84 -25.75
N ALA A 7 -7.98 1.61 -25.02
CA ALA A 7 -9.04 1.06 -24.16
C ALA A 7 -10.23 0.41 -24.91
N SER A 8 -10.18 0.28 -26.25
CA SER A 8 -11.33 -0.16 -27.06
C SER A 8 -11.18 -1.54 -27.73
N VAL A 9 -10.23 -2.38 -27.31
CA VAL A 9 -10.06 -3.71 -27.96
C VAL A 9 -10.53 -4.90 -27.10
N VAL A 10 -10.87 -4.72 -25.82
CA VAL A 10 -11.25 -5.86 -24.95
C VAL A 10 -12.74 -5.83 -24.61
N ALA A 11 -13.56 -6.00 -25.65
CA ALA A 11 -14.94 -6.43 -25.49
C ALA A 11 -15.29 -7.40 -26.62
N PHE A 12 -15.79 -8.57 -26.23
CA PHE A 12 -16.12 -9.77 -27.02
C PHE A 12 -14.97 -10.74 -27.31
N LEU A 13 -14.99 -11.89 -26.63
CA LEU A 13 -15.02 -13.20 -27.30
C LEU A 13 -15.44 -14.32 -26.34
N SER A 14 -16.28 -15.21 -26.87
CA SER A 14 -17.00 -16.28 -26.18
C SER A 14 -16.11 -17.45 -25.75
N ALA A 15 -16.61 -18.18 -24.75
CA ALA A 15 -16.08 -19.42 -24.23
C ALA A 15 -15.62 -20.41 -25.32
N THR A 16 -14.30 -20.63 -25.40
CA THR A 16 -13.61 -21.93 -25.42
C THR A 16 -12.10 -21.66 -25.50
N ALA A 17 -11.45 -21.39 -24.36
CA ALA A 17 -9.99 -21.40 -24.23
C ALA A 17 -9.57 -22.64 -23.42
N SER A 18 -8.51 -23.32 -23.82
CA SER A 18 -7.91 -24.40 -23.01
C SER A 18 -7.48 -23.85 -21.65
N LEU A 19 -7.78 -24.58 -20.57
CA LEU A 19 -7.47 -24.20 -19.18
C LEU A 19 -6.01 -23.76 -18.97
N ALA A 20 -5.05 -24.34 -19.70
CA ALA A 20 -3.63 -23.97 -19.64
C ALA A 20 -3.28 -22.66 -20.36
N ALA A 21 -4.04 -22.29 -21.40
CA ALA A 21 -3.91 -21.01 -22.09
C ALA A 21 -4.60 -19.89 -21.30
N SER A 22 -5.75 -20.18 -20.69
CA SER A 22 -6.46 -19.27 -19.78
C SER A 22 -5.62 -18.93 -18.56
N SER A 23 -5.06 -19.92 -17.87
CA SER A 23 -4.23 -19.68 -16.68
C SER A 23 -2.94 -18.90 -17.01
N ARG A 24 -2.35 -19.14 -18.19
CA ARG A 24 -1.18 -18.39 -18.68
C ARG A 24 -1.54 -16.94 -19.06
N LEU A 25 -2.71 -16.71 -19.63
CA LEU A 25 -3.24 -15.36 -19.89
C LEU A 25 -3.52 -14.63 -18.58
N ASP A 26 -4.21 -15.26 -17.63
CA ASP A 26 -4.51 -14.68 -16.31
C ASP A 26 -3.23 -14.31 -15.54
N THR A 27 -2.19 -15.14 -15.65
CA THR A 27 -0.87 -14.86 -15.05
C THR A 27 -0.20 -13.67 -15.72
N LEU A 28 -0.22 -13.61 -17.05
CA LEU A 28 0.36 -12.51 -17.82
C LEU A 28 -0.38 -11.19 -17.63
N GLU A 29 -1.71 -11.22 -17.47
CA GLU A 29 -2.52 -10.04 -17.17
C GLU A 29 -2.22 -9.51 -15.77
N LYS A 30 -2.09 -10.37 -14.75
CA LYS A 30 -1.67 -9.96 -13.41
C LYS A 30 -0.26 -9.36 -13.41
N GLU A 31 0.66 -10.00 -14.11
CA GLU A 31 2.04 -9.55 -14.27
C GLU A 31 2.14 -8.23 -15.05
N TYR A 32 1.25 -7.99 -16.02
CA TYR A 32 1.15 -6.75 -16.78
C TYR A 32 0.62 -5.61 -15.90
N SER A 33 -0.50 -5.85 -15.19
CA SER A 33 -1.07 -4.88 -14.25
C SER A 33 -0.07 -4.51 -13.14
N HIS A 34 0.72 -5.47 -12.65
CA HIS A 34 1.78 -5.20 -11.68
C HIS A 34 2.89 -4.32 -12.27
N ALA A 35 3.28 -4.52 -13.53
CA ALA A 35 4.28 -3.69 -14.19
C ALA A 35 3.78 -2.26 -14.46
N GLU A 36 2.51 -2.09 -14.87
CA GLU A 36 1.88 -0.76 -15.00
C GLU A 36 1.82 -0.03 -13.65
N PHE A 37 1.54 -0.77 -12.58
CA PHE A 37 1.54 -0.25 -11.22
C PHE A 37 2.93 0.24 -10.77
N GLU A 38 3.98 -0.57 -10.95
CA GLU A 38 5.35 -0.16 -10.62
C GLU A 38 5.82 1.05 -11.45
N ALA A 39 5.43 1.13 -12.72
CA ALA A 39 5.72 2.27 -13.58
C ALA A 39 5.00 3.55 -13.09
N SER A 40 3.72 3.44 -12.71
CA SER A 40 2.95 4.56 -12.14
C SER A 40 3.55 5.04 -10.81
N LYS A 41 3.97 4.11 -9.93
CA LYS A 41 4.67 4.42 -8.68
C LYS A 41 5.99 5.15 -8.94
N ALA A 42 6.80 4.66 -9.89
CA ALA A 42 8.06 5.30 -10.28
C ALA A 42 7.83 6.73 -10.83
N ALA A 43 6.83 6.91 -11.68
CA ALA A 43 6.47 8.21 -12.25
C ALA A 43 6.00 9.21 -11.16
N ALA A 44 5.23 8.75 -10.18
CA ALA A 44 4.80 9.56 -9.04
C ALA A 44 5.98 9.97 -8.13
N LEU A 45 6.91 9.05 -7.88
CA LEU A 45 8.14 9.34 -7.12
C LEU A 45 9.05 10.32 -7.87
N LEU A 46 9.14 10.23 -9.20
CA LEU A 46 9.89 11.15 -10.06
C LEU A 46 9.28 12.55 -10.09
N ALA A 47 7.95 12.65 -10.25
CA ALA A 47 7.24 13.94 -10.17
C ALA A 47 7.46 14.61 -8.82
N ARG A 48 7.58 13.81 -7.76
CA ARG A 48 7.79 14.27 -6.39
C ARG A 48 9.24 14.60 -6.04
N ALA A 49 10.22 13.94 -6.65
CA ALA A 49 11.63 14.32 -6.52
C ALA A 49 11.88 15.73 -7.07
N LYS A 50 11.15 16.12 -8.12
CA LYS A 50 11.24 17.43 -8.77
C LYS A 50 10.69 18.60 -7.96
N THR A 51 9.90 18.35 -6.91
CA THR A 51 9.31 19.41 -6.06
C THR A 51 10.07 19.70 -4.77
N TYR A 52 11.21 19.02 -4.52
CA TYR A 52 12.03 19.30 -3.33
C TYR A 52 12.86 20.59 -3.47
N GLY A 53 12.43 21.66 -2.77
CA GLY A 53 13.12 22.94 -2.65
C GLY A 53 13.57 23.28 -1.22
N ASN A 54 14.85 23.61 -1.09
CA ASN A 54 15.52 24.51 -0.13
C ASN A 54 15.41 24.29 1.41
N SER A 55 16.35 23.51 1.97
CA SER A 55 16.96 23.81 3.29
C SER A 55 18.46 23.45 3.30
N ALA A 56 19.23 24.05 4.21
CA ALA A 56 20.70 24.02 4.19
C ALA A 56 21.32 22.65 4.54
N GLU A 57 20.60 21.72 5.20
CA GLU A 57 21.03 20.33 5.38
C GLU A 57 20.91 19.45 4.11
N ALA A 58 20.43 19.98 2.98
CA ALA A 58 20.07 19.20 1.80
C ALA A 58 21.26 18.68 0.95
N LYS A 59 22.53 18.99 1.25
CA LYS A 59 23.65 18.65 0.35
C LYS A 59 23.92 17.15 0.26
N HIS A 60 23.89 16.42 1.38
CA HIS A 60 24.04 14.95 1.37
C HIS A 60 22.78 14.24 0.84
N LYS A 61 21.60 14.81 1.11
CA LYS A 61 20.32 14.31 0.55
C LYS A 61 20.30 14.45 -0.98
N ARG A 62 20.79 15.56 -1.56
CA ARG A 62 20.79 15.81 -3.02
C ARG A 62 21.60 14.80 -3.83
N GLU A 63 22.76 14.37 -3.37
CA GLU A 63 23.59 13.40 -4.11
C GLU A 63 22.98 12.00 -4.08
N VAL A 64 22.48 11.58 -2.92
CA VAL A 64 21.77 10.31 -2.76
C VAL A 64 20.48 10.31 -3.58
N PHE A 65 19.72 11.42 -3.62
CA PHE A 65 18.50 11.53 -4.40
C PHE A 65 18.73 11.71 -5.91
N ALA A 66 19.79 12.39 -6.35
CA ALA A 66 20.13 12.50 -7.77
C ALA A 66 20.55 11.15 -8.37
N GLU A 67 21.29 10.34 -7.61
CA GLU A 67 21.59 8.96 -8.00
C GLU A 67 20.33 8.07 -7.98
N ARG A 68 19.40 8.30 -7.05
CA ARG A 68 18.08 7.64 -7.04
C ARG A 68 17.22 8.04 -8.24
N GLU A 69 17.19 9.31 -8.61
CA GLU A 69 16.45 9.82 -9.77
C GLU A 69 16.96 9.20 -11.07
N LYS A 70 18.28 9.14 -11.28
CA LYS A 70 18.88 8.46 -12.44
C LYS A 70 18.50 6.97 -12.49
N ARG A 71 18.48 6.29 -11.35
CA ARG A 71 18.05 4.89 -11.25
C ARG A 71 16.57 4.73 -11.57
N TRP A 72 15.71 5.61 -11.07
CA TRP A 72 14.27 5.58 -11.35
C TRP A 72 13.95 5.85 -12.81
N VAL A 73 14.60 6.83 -13.45
CA VAL A 73 14.45 7.06 -14.90
C VAL A 73 14.90 5.85 -15.72
N LYS A 74 15.98 5.17 -15.29
CA LYS A 74 16.44 3.95 -15.95
C LYS A 74 15.45 2.80 -15.78
N GLU A 75 14.86 2.69 -14.60
CA GLU A 75 13.91 1.64 -14.25
C GLU A 75 12.54 1.85 -14.91
N GLU A 76 12.04 3.09 -14.95
CA GLU A 76 10.86 3.48 -15.72
C GLU A 76 11.00 3.05 -17.18
N LYS A 77 12.12 3.41 -17.84
CA LYS A 77 12.41 2.97 -19.21
C LYS A 77 12.54 1.46 -19.36
N ARG A 78 12.98 0.74 -18.33
CA ARG A 78 13.08 -0.72 -18.34
C ARG A 78 11.68 -1.33 -18.27
N LEU A 79 10.82 -0.81 -17.40
CA LEU A 79 9.45 -1.24 -17.22
C LEU A 79 8.60 -0.92 -18.44
N GLU A 80 8.75 0.26 -19.06
CA GLU A 80 8.08 0.62 -20.32
C GLU A 80 8.37 -0.39 -21.43
N LYS A 81 9.65 -0.80 -21.58
CA LYS A 81 10.03 -1.83 -22.56
C LYS A 81 9.46 -3.21 -22.23
N GLU A 82 9.37 -3.56 -20.96
CA GLU A 82 8.80 -4.83 -20.52
C GLU A 82 7.28 -4.85 -20.73
N ILE A 83 6.59 -3.74 -20.46
CA ILE A 83 5.16 -3.51 -20.76
C ILE A 83 4.91 -3.69 -22.26
N GLU A 84 5.71 -3.04 -23.12
CA GLU A 84 5.58 -3.15 -24.57
C GLU A 84 5.78 -4.60 -25.06
N LYS A 85 6.80 -5.28 -24.53
CA LYS A 85 7.08 -6.68 -24.84
C LYS A 85 5.95 -7.62 -24.42
N ARG A 86 5.35 -7.38 -23.26
CA ARG A 86 4.23 -8.18 -22.73
C ARG A 86 2.95 -7.92 -23.50
N ALA A 87 2.61 -6.65 -23.80
CA ALA A 87 1.49 -6.28 -24.66
C ALA A 87 1.58 -6.92 -26.06
N SER A 88 2.78 -6.97 -26.64
CA SER A 88 3.06 -7.67 -27.91
C SER A 88 2.86 -9.19 -27.79
N THR A 89 3.21 -9.78 -26.66
CA THR A 89 3.05 -11.22 -26.41
C THR A 89 1.58 -11.61 -26.21
N ILE A 90 0.84 -10.83 -25.42
CA ILE A 90 -0.61 -10.97 -25.25
C ILE A 90 -1.31 -10.87 -26.61
N SER A 91 -0.98 -9.84 -27.40
CA SER A 91 -1.54 -9.64 -28.75
C SER A 91 -1.30 -10.83 -29.69
N ARG A 92 -0.11 -11.45 -29.64
CA ARG A 92 0.21 -12.65 -30.43
C ARG A 92 -0.56 -13.89 -29.98
N ILE A 93 -0.74 -14.08 -28.67
CA ILE A 93 -1.53 -15.19 -28.13
C ILE A 93 -3.00 -15.05 -28.57
N VAL A 94 -3.56 -13.84 -28.47
CA VAL A 94 -4.94 -13.55 -28.91
C VAL A 94 -5.10 -13.73 -30.42
N ALA A 95 -4.12 -13.29 -31.22
CA ALA A 95 -4.14 -13.43 -32.69
C ALA A 95 -3.97 -14.89 -33.17
N GLY A 96 -3.12 -15.68 -32.51
CA GLY A 96 -2.90 -17.09 -32.85
C GLY A 96 -4.12 -18.00 -32.66
N HIS A 97 -5.09 -17.57 -31.84
CA HIS A 97 -6.35 -18.29 -31.65
C HIS A 97 -7.44 -17.90 -32.67
N ARG A 98 -7.24 -16.84 -33.49
CA ARG A 98 -8.16 -16.46 -34.57
C ARG A 98 -8.02 -17.33 -35.83
N THR A 99 -6.92 -18.06 -36.00
CA THR A 99 -6.63 -18.84 -37.22
C THR A 99 -7.19 -20.27 -37.24
N THR A 100 -7.87 -20.72 -36.19
CA THR A 100 -8.44 -22.08 -36.11
C THR A 100 -9.94 -22.08 -35.81
N THR A 101 -10.76 -21.33 -36.56
CA THR A 101 -12.19 -21.66 -36.68
C THR A 101 -12.78 -21.05 -37.96
N THR A 102 -12.86 -21.86 -39.03
CA THR A 102 -13.74 -21.58 -40.16
C THR A 102 -14.88 -22.60 -40.11
N ALA A 103 -16.06 -22.17 -39.64
CA ALA A 103 -17.33 -22.84 -39.91
C ALA A 103 -18.45 -21.80 -39.97
N ALA A 104 -19.28 -21.92 -41.00
CA ALA A 104 -20.26 -20.94 -41.49
C ALA A 104 -21.55 -20.85 -40.65
N PRO A 105 -22.42 -19.84 -40.86
CA PRO A 105 -23.49 -19.48 -39.94
C PRO A 105 -24.83 -20.15 -40.30
N THR A 106 -25.62 -20.51 -39.28
CA THR A 106 -27.05 -20.81 -39.46
C THR A 106 -27.88 -20.02 -38.47
N LYS A 107 -28.80 -19.23 -39.04
CA LYS A 107 -29.85 -18.48 -38.34
C LYS A 107 -30.88 -19.46 -37.77
N THR A 108 -31.39 -19.20 -36.57
CA THR A 108 -32.83 -19.21 -36.24
C THR A 108 -33.00 -18.62 -34.83
N VAL A 109 -33.73 -17.51 -34.75
CA VAL A 109 -34.25 -16.94 -33.50
C VAL A 109 -35.71 -17.34 -33.43
N SER A 110 -36.11 -18.04 -32.37
CA SER A 110 -37.50 -18.19 -31.97
C SER A 110 -37.65 -17.78 -30.51
N ARG A 111 -38.47 -16.75 -30.30
CA ARG A 111 -38.93 -16.26 -28.99
C ARG A 111 -39.86 -17.30 -28.35
N VAL A 112 -39.69 -17.52 -27.06
CA VAL A 112 -40.75 -18.02 -26.18
C VAL A 112 -40.93 -17.03 -25.04
N LEU A 113 -42.12 -16.44 -25.01
CA LEU A 113 -42.69 -15.68 -23.89
C LEU A 113 -42.88 -16.61 -22.70
N TRP A 114 -42.62 -16.16 -21.47
CA TRP A 114 -43.29 -16.70 -20.29
C TRP A 114 -43.56 -15.58 -19.27
N ASN A 115 -44.80 -15.56 -18.82
CA ASN A 115 -45.41 -14.56 -17.95
C ASN A 115 -44.94 -14.65 -16.50
N ASP A 116 -45.05 -13.48 -15.87
CA ASP A 116 -45.34 -13.20 -14.46
C ASP A 116 -45.79 -14.38 -13.59
N ARG A 117 -45.13 -14.50 -12.44
CA ARG A 117 -45.80 -14.87 -11.19
C ARG A 117 -45.15 -14.20 -9.98
N THR A 118 -45.91 -13.26 -9.43
CA THR A 118 -45.83 -12.66 -8.11
C THR A 118 -45.68 -13.70 -7.01
N THR A 119 -44.75 -13.49 -6.06
CA THR A 119 -44.86 -14.05 -4.71
C THR A 119 -44.42 -13.04 -3.65
N THR A 120 -45.41 -12.72 -2.84
CA THR A 120 -45.48 -12.05 -1.53
C THR A 120 -44.22 -11.96 -0.67
N ALA A 121 -43.95 -10.71 -0.26
CA ALA A 121 -43.09 -10.33 0.85
C ALA A 121 -43.67 -10.74 2.21
N THR A 122 -42.81 -11.15 3.14
CA THR A 122 -43.12 -11.20 4.59
C THR A 122 -42.05 -10.38 5.31
N ALA A 123 -42.48 -9.30 5.95
CA ALA A 123 -41.65 -8.38 6.71
C ALA A 123 -41.49 -8.89 8.16
N SER A 124 -40.25 -8.95 8.64
CA SER A 124 -39.96 -9.09 10.08
C SER A 124 -39.37 -7.80 10.61
N LYS A 125 -40.07 -7.22 11.59
CA LYS A 125 -39.67 -6.07 12.41
C LYS A 125 -38.36 -6.35 13.13
N SER A 126 -37.38 -5.47 12.98
CA SER A 126 -36.24 -5.34 13.89
C SER A 126 -36.34 -4.02 14.64
N THR A 127 -36.37 -4.12 15.97
CA THR A 127 -36.42 -3.05 16.96
C THR A 127 -35.16 -2.19 16.91
N THR A 128 -35.36 -0.89 16.68
CA THR A 128 -34.33 0.13 16.66
C THR A 128 -34.00 0.55 18.09
N THR A 129 -32.86 0.11 18.62
CA THR A 129 -32.30 0.64 19.85
C THR A 129 -31.41 1.83 19.49
N THR A 130 -31.86 3.03 19.86
CA THR A 130 -31.11 4.29 19.73
C THR A 130 -29.92 4.29 20.70
N VAL A 131 -28.72 4.09 20.16
CA VAL A 131 -27.46 4.35 20.88
C VAL A 131 -27.18 5.86 20.79
N PRO A 132 -26.88 6.55 21.90
CA PRO A 132 -26.54 7.97 21.86
C PRO A 132 -25.24 8.18 21.06
N ALA A 133 -25.25 9.19 20.20
CA ALA A 133 -24.09 9.58 19.39
C ALA A 133 -22.88 9.84 20.28
N SER A 134 -21.85 8.99 20.18
CA SER A 134 -20.55 9.27 20.75
C SER A 134 -19.93 10.43 19.97
N THR A 135 -19.52 11.46 20.70
CA THR A 135 -18.57 12.47 20.22
C THR A 135 -17.38 11.73 19.60
N SER A 136 -17.14 11.92 18.30
CA SER A 136 -16.10 11.22 17.54
C SER A 136 -14.71 11.54 18.10
N THR A 137 -14.25 10.76 19.07
CA THR A 137 -12.84 10.69 19.43
C THR A 137 -12.08 10.12 18.24
N ALA A 138 -10.98 10.77 17.86
CA ALA A 138 -10.10 10.27 16.80
C ALA A 138 -9.78 8.77 17.03
N SER A 139 -9.80 7.97 15.96
CA SER A 139 -9.42 6.55 16.08
C SER A 139 -8.04 6.43 16.70
N SER A 140 -7.90 5.57 17.71
CA SER A 140 -6.62 5.24 18.33
C SER A 140 -5.68 4.47 17.40
N LYS A 141 -6.19 3.96 16.26
CA LYS A 141 -5.43 3.21 15.26
C LYS A 141 -4.86 4.09 14.14
N LYS A 142 -5.46 5.26 13.91
CA LYS A 142 -5.14 6.16 12.79
C LYS A 142 -3.87 6.95 13.05
N GLY A 143 -2.89 6.78 12.19
CA GLY A 143 -1.64 7.56 12.19
C GLY A 143 -1.30 8.14 10.84
N VAL A 144 -0.12 8.72 10.67
CA VAL A 144 0.28 9.26 9.37
C VAL A 144 1.78 9.11 9.10
N GLY A 145 2.12 8.85 7.84
CA GLY A 145 3.48 9.01 7.34
C GLY A 145 3.72 10.46 6.89
N TYR A 146 4.68 11.16 7.48
CA TYR A 146 4.92 12.59 7.25
C TYR A 146 6.36 12.93 6.86
N ASN A 147 6.57 14.09 6.23
CA ASN A 147 7.93 14.61 5.97
C ASN A 147 8.35 15.72 6.93
N MET A 148 7.41 16.54 7.43
CA MET A 148 7.69 17.61 8.39
C MET A 148 6.70 17.51 9.54
N ALA A 149 7.18 17.49 10.78
CA ALA A 149 6.31 17.32 11.94
C ALA A 149 5.19 18.37 12.01
N SER A 150 5.48 19.60 11.57
CA SER A 150 4.53 20.72 11.54
C SER A 150 3.31 20.49 10.65
N TYR A 151 3.39 19.60 9.67
CA TYR A 151 2.24 19.27 8.80
C TYR A 151 1.18 18.44 9.53
N THR A 152 1.60 17.69 10.56
CA THR A 152 0.70 16.80 11.29
C THR A 152 -0.27 17.55 12.20
N SER A 153 -0.03 18.84 12.45
CA SER A 153 -0.69 19.61 13.51
C SER A 153 -2.20 19.72 13.37
N ASN A 154 -2.74 19.61 12.15
CA ASN A 154 -4.19 19.71 11.90
C ASN A 154 -4.87 18.34 11.70
N LEU A 155 -4.11 17.25 11.73
CA LEU A 155 -4.63 15.90 11.55
C LEU A 155 -5.08 15.29 12.89
N LYS A 156 -6.27 14.66 12.88
CA LYS A 156 -6.78 13.87 14.01
C LYS A 156 -6.19 12.47 13.99
N ILE A 157 -4.97 12.33 14.52
CA ILE A 157 -4.19 11.08 14.56
C ILE A 157 -3.72 10.76 15.98
N SER A 158 -3.43 9.50 16.26
CA SER A 158 -2.88 9.04 17.55
C SER A 158 -1.38 8.69 17.48
N TRP A 159 -0.84 8.51 16.29
CA TRP A 159 0.58 8.20 16.08
C TRP A 159 1.08 8.70 14.72
N ALA A 160 2.39 8.85 14.58
CA ALA A 160 3.00 9.31 13.35
C ALA A 160 4.41 8.71 13.16
N TYR A 161 4.85 8.61 11.91
CA TYR A 161 6.21 8.21 11.56
C TYR A 161 6.67 8.95 10.29
N ASN A 162 7.98 9.01 10.04
CA ASN A 162 8.56 9.80 8.94
C ASN A 162 9.68 9.08 8.19
N TRP A 163 9.67 7.74 8.19
CA TRP A 163 10.75 6.89 7.65
C TRP A 163 12.13 7.13 8.30
N GLY A 164 12.18 7.95 9.34
CA GLY A 164 13.38 8.32 10.07
C GLY A 164 13.43 7.68 11.45
N GLN A 165 14.50 8.00 12.17
CA GLN A 165 14.73 7.56 13.54
C GLN A 165 14.34 8.62 14.57
N THR A 166 14.05 9.84 14.13
CA THR A 166 13.73 11.00 14.96
C THR A 166 12.59 11.82 14.34
N PRO A 167 11.76 12.48 15.15
CA PRO A 167 10.51 13.09 14.69
C PRO A 167 10.65 14.31 13.77
N ASP A 168 11.84 14.91 13.64
CA ASP A 168 12.07 16.13 12.85
C ASP A 168 11.11 17.28 13.25
N GLY A 169 11.02 17.52 14.56
CA GLY A 169 10.20 18.56 15.17
C GLY A 169 9.37 18.04 16.34
N THR A 170 8.35 18.82 16.71
CA THR A 170 7.41 18.50 17.80
C THR A 170 6.08 18.08 17.21
N LEU A 171 5.58 16.92 17.63
CA LEU A 171 4.23 16.46 17.31
C LEU A 171 3.22 16.99 18.33
N ASN A 172 1.94 17.01 17.96
CA ASN A 172 0.87 17.38 18.87
C ASN A 172 0.83 16.47 20.10
N ASN A 173 0.35 17.02 21.23
CA ASN A 173 0.18 16.24 22.44
C ASN A 173 -0.74 15.04 22.19
N GLY A 174 -0.35 13.87 22.73
CA GLY A 174 -1.08 12.61 22.52
C GLY A 174 -0.77 11.89 21.20
N VAL A 175 0.06 12.45 20.32
CA VAL A 175 0.55 11.76 19.12
C VAL A 175 1.88 11.07 19.42
N GLU A 176 1.89 9.74 19.37
CA GLU A 176 3.12 8.95 19.52
C GLU A 176 3.98 9.04 18.25
N TYR A 177 5.26 9.41 18.38
CA TYR A 177 6.22 9.20 17.31
C TYR A 177 6.74 7.76 17.32
N VAL A 178 6.64 7.05 16.20
CA VAL A 178 7.19 5.70 16.03
C VAL A 178 8.43 5.75 15.12
N PRO A 179 9.65 5.52 15.65
CA PRO A 179 10.86 5.52 14.84
C PRO A 179 10.97 4.27 13.96
N MET A 180 11.64 4.41 12.83
CA MET A 180 11.86 3.33 11.86
C MET A 180 13.35 3.07 11.64
N PHE A 181 13.73 1.80 11.74
CA PHE A 181 14.99 1.33 11.18
C PHE A 181 14.80 1.13 9.67
N TRP A 182 14.89 2.19 8.88
CA TRP A 182 14.59 2.12 7.44
C TRP A 182 15.43 1.07 6.70
N GLY A 183 16.71 0.94 7.05
CA GLY A 183 17.64 -0.02 6.46
C GLY A 183 19.10 0.19 6.91
N PRO A 184 20.05 -0.62 6.42
CA PRO A 184 21.43 -0.65 6.92
C PRO A 184 22.18 0.69 6.87
N GLY A 185 21.81 1.59 5.97
CA GLY A 185 22.42 2.92 5.85
C GLY A 185 22.27 3.81 7.09
N GLY A 186 21.33 3.51 8.00
CA GLY A 186 21.13 4.25 9.26
C GLY A 186 21.61 3.52 10.52
N ALA A 187 22.33 2.40 10.39
CA ALA A 187 22.57 1.51 11.54
C ALA A 187 23.43 2.12 12.65
N SER A 188 24.38 3.00 12.31
CA SER A 188 25.31 3.60 13.30
C SER A 188 24.62 4.45 14.36
N THR A 189 23.48 5.08 14.04
CA THR A 189 22.74 5.96 14.94
C THR A 189 21.49 5.32 15.54
N TRP A 190 21.07 4.17 15.00
CA TRP A 190 19.80 3.53 15.35
C TRP A 190 19.66 3.25 16.84
N SER A 191 20.64 2.59 17.45
CA SER A 191 20.53 2.14 18.84
C SER A 191 20.25 3.30 19.81
N ALA A 192 21.00 4.39 19.67
CA ALA A 192 20.84 5.58 20.48
C ALA A 192 19.48 6.28 20.23
N ASN A 193 19.07 6.39 18.97
CA ASN A 193 17.81 7.06 18.61
C ASN A 193 16.58 6.27 19.03
N ALA A 194 16.60 4.94 18.85
CA ALA A 194 15.52 4.06 19.30
C ALA A 194 15.39 4.09 20.83
N GLN A 195 16.50 4.03 21.58
CA GLN A 195 16.47 4.15 23.04
C GLN A 195 15.94 5.52 23.49
N LYS A 196 16.31 6.59 22.80
CA LYS A 196 15.79 7.94 23.06
C LYS A 196 14.29 8.02 22.80
N ALA A 197 13.81 7.48 21.68
CA ALA A 197 12.40 7.46 21.34
C ALA A 197 11.57 6.69 22.38
N ILE A 198 12.05 5.51 22.82
CA ILE A 198 11.41 4.73 23.90
C ILE A 198 11.33 5.54 25.19
N SER A 199 12.44 6.18 25.57
CA SER A 199 12.50 7.01 26.79
C SER A 199 11.57 8.24 26.71
N SER A 200 11.26 8.70 25.50
CA SER A 200 10.31 9.79 25.23
C SER A 200 8.86 9.32 25.02
N GLY A 201 8.57 8.03 25.23
CA GLY A 201 7.20 7.48 25.20
C GLY A 201 6.84 6.68 23.95
N SER A 202 7.77 6.42 23.03
CA SER A 202 7.53 5.48 21.93
C SER A 202 7.38 4.07 22.47
N THR A 203 6.26 3.44 22.14
CA THR A 203 5.90 2.07 22.55
C THR A 203 6.21 1.04 21.47
N HIS A 204 6.46 1.48 20.23
CA HIS A 204 6.77 0.62 19.08
C HIS A 204 8.06 1.06 18.39
N LEU A 205 8.68 0.14 17.65
CA LEU A 205 9.75 0.40 16.69
C LEU A 205 9.43 -0.29 15.36
N LEU A 206 9.56 0.43 14.24
CA LEU A 206 9.34 -0.10 12.89
C LEU A 206 10.63 -0.70 12.31
N GLY A 207 10.51 -1.87 11.66
CA GLY A 207 11.60 -2.51 10.93
C GLY A 207 11.90 -1.89 9.56
N MET A 208 12.68 -2.61 8.74
CA MET A 208 13.14 -2.16 7.42
C MET A 208 12.00 -1.80 6.46
N ASN A 209 12.21 -0.78 5.64
CA ASN A 209 11.21 -0.25 4.71
C ASN A 209 11.36 -0.84 3.30
N GLU A 210 10.33 -1.55 2.85
CA GLU A 210 10.23 -2.22 1.55
C GLU A 210 11.53 -2.97 1.20
N PRO A 211 12.01 -3.88 2.06
CA PRO A 211 13.22 -4.65 1.76
C PRO A 211 13.05 -5.55 0.53
N ASP A 212 11.82 -5.86 0.16
CA ASP A 212 11.41 -6.59 -1.03
C ASP A 212 11.50 -5.75 -2.31
N LEU A 213 11.68 -4.44 -2.24
CA LEU A 213 11.76 -3.55 -3.40
C LEU A 213 13.18 -3.02 -3.65
N GLY A 214 13.67 -3.23 -4.88
CA GLY A 214 15.05 -2.91 -5.28
C GLY A 214 15.45 -1.43 -5.16
N SER A 215 14.48 -0.52 -5.16
CA SER A 215 14.69 0.92 -5.04
C SER A 215 14.66 1.44 -3.59
N GLN A 216 14.38 0.58 -2.62
CA GLN A 216 14.16 0.91 -1.21
C GLN A 216 15.28 0.32 -0.35
N SER A 217 14.99 -0.30 0.80
CA SER A 217 16.07 -0.88 1.61
C SER A 217 16.74 -2.08 0.92
N ASN A 218 16.05 -2.73 -0.03
CA ASN A 218 16.57 -3.73 -0.96
C ASN A 218 17.47 -4.78 -0.29
N LEU A 219 16.85 -5.69 0.47
CA LEU A 219 17.55 -6.72 1.23
C LEU A 219 17.07 -8.09 0.80
N THR A 220 18.00 -8.98 0.48
CA THR A 220 17.72 -10.42 0.44
C THR A 220 17.30 -10.93 1.82
N ILE A 221 16.63 -12.08 1.90
CA ILE A 221 16.20 -12.67 3.17
C ILE A 221 17.36 -12.86 4.17
N PRO A 222 18.53 -13.42 3.79
CA PRO A 222 19.67 -13.51 4.72
C PRO A 222 20.16 -12.15 5.23
N GLN A 223 20.17 -11.13 4.38
CA GLN A 223 20.55 -9.77 4.78
C GLN A 223 19.52 -9.17 5.73
N ALA A 224 18.23 -9.35 5.48
CA ALA A 224 17.18 -8.86 6.38
C ALA A 224 17.22 -9.56 7.73
N VAL A 225 17.46 -10.87 7.79
CA VAL A 225 17.62 -11.62 9.04
C VAL A 225 18.83 -11.11 9.83
N ALA A 226 19.99 -10.95 9.18
CA ALA A 226 21.19 -10.43 9.83
C ALA A 226 20.96 -8.99 10.35
N THR A 227 20.30 -8.17 9.54
CA THR A 227 19.97 -6.78 9.87
C THR A 227 19.02 -6.70 11.07
N TRP A 228 17.97 -7.54 11.09
CA TRP A 228 17.02 -7.62 12.21
C TRP A 228 17.73 -8.01 13.50
N LYS A 229 18.54 -9.08 13.47
CA LYS A 229 19.29 -9.55 14.64
C LYS A 229 20.21 -8.48 15.23
N ALA A 230 20.88 -7.73 14.36
CA ALA A 230 21.82 -6.70 14.80
C ALA A 230 21.13 -5.43 15.33
N ASN A 231 19.97 -5.06 14.79
CA ASN A 231 19.39 -3.72 15.01
C ASN A 231 18.03 -3.73 15.71
N MET A 232 17.19 -4.74 15.49
CA MET A 232 15.84 -4.82 16.05
C MET A 232 15.78 -5.72 17.28
N SER A 233 16.37 -6.92 17.22
CA SER A 233 16.39 -7.88 18.35
C SER A 233 16.90 -7.29 19.68
N PRO A 234 17.88 -6.36 19.73
CA PRO A 234 18.31 -5.73 20.99
C PRO A 234 17.23 -4.92 21.74
N PHE A 235 16.11 -4.63 21.07
CA PHE A 235 14.95 -3.92 21.61
C PHE A 235 13.78 -4.85 21.96
N TYR A 236 13.90 -6.15 21.70
CA TYR A 236 12.89 -7.12 22.11
C TYR A 236 12.69 -7.07 23.63
N GLY A 237 11.43 -6.96 24.05
CA GLY A 237 11.05 -6.77 25.47
C GLY A 237 11.20 -5.34 26.01
N LYS A 238 11.77 -4.40 25.24
CA LYS A 238 11.86 -2.96 25.59
C LYS A 238 10.81 -2.11 24.89
N ALA A 239 10.41 -2.52 23.70
CA ALA A 239 9.34 -1.94 22.91
C ALA A 239 8.70 -3.05 22.06
N LYS A 240 7.50 -2.79 21.54
CA LYS A 240 6.89 -3.69 20.56
C LYS A 240 7.60 -3.56 19.21
N LEU A 241 8.00 -4.67 18.63
CA LEU A 241 8.73 -4.67 17.35
C LEU A 241 7.78 -4.98 16.20
N VAL A 242 7.76 -4.10 15.22
CA VAL A 242 6.99 -4.28 13.99
C VAL A 242 7.92 -4.81 12.91
N SER A 243 7.45 -5.78 12.13
CA SER A 243 8.23 -6.45 11.07
C SER A 243 8.83 -5.46 10.07
N PRO A 244 9.73 -5.91 9.19
CA PRO A 244 9.97 -5.18 7.95
C PRO A 244 8.64 -4.89 7.24
N ALA A 245 8.47 -3.69 6.71
CA ALA A 245 7.28 -3.25 6.00
C ALA A 245 7.42 -3.60 4.53
N VAL A 246 6.55 -4.45 3.99
CA VAL A 246 6.66 -4.98 2.61
C VAL A 246 5.62 -4.36 1.69
N THR A 247 5.90 -4.36 0.40
CA THR A 247 4.96 -3.87 -0.64
C THR A 247 3.71 -4.77 -0.74
N ASN A 248 2.71 -4.35 -1.52
CA ASN A 248 1.62 -5.22 -1.97
C ASN A 248 1.98 -6.05 -3.23
N GLY A 249 3.26 -6.19 -3.56
CA GLY A 249 3.74 -7.02 -4.67
C GLY A 249 3.49 -8.52 -4.46
N GLY A 250 3.35 -9.27 -5.55
CA GLY A 250 3.25 -10.73 -5.52
C GLY A 250 4.57 -11.41 -5.16
N TYR A 251 4.52 -12.70 -4.79
CA TYR A 251 5.72 -13.48 -4.47
C TYR A 251 6.80 -13.35 -5.58
N PRO A 252 8.08 -13.10 -5.25
CA PRO A 252 8.70 -13.19 -3.92
C PRO A 252 8.62 -11.90 -3.07
N MET A 253 7.89 -10.88 -3.51
CA MET A 253 7.69 -9.65 -2.75
C MET A 253 6.50 -9.75 -1.78
N GLY A 254 6.24 -8.67 -1.05
CA GLY A 254 5.07 -8.54 -0.20
C GLY A 254 4.96 -9.61 0.88
N VAL A 255 3.77 -10.17 1.04
CA VAL A 255 3.50 -11.20 2.06
C VAL A 255 4.44 -12.40 1.88
N GLY A 256 4.81 -12.74 0.63
CA GLY A 256 5.77 -13.81 0.33
C GLY A 256 7.15 -13.57 0.97
N TYR A 257 7.63 -12.34 0.91
CA TYR A 257 8.89 -11.94 1.55
C TYR A 257 8.86 -12.17 3.07
N LEU A 258 7.75 -11.83 3.73
CA LEU A 258 7.59 -12.05 5.17
C LEU A 258 7.46 -13.53 5.54
N GLN A 259 6.84 -14.36 4.67
CA GLN A 259 6.82 -15.81 4.85
C GLN A 259 8.23 -16.39 4.79
N ASP A 260 9.05 -15.96 3.84
CA ASP A 260 10.44 -16.40 3.72
C ASP A 260 11.29 -15.91 4.89
N PHE A 261 11.09 -14.65 5.34
CA PHE A 261 11.76 -14.12 6.53
C PHE A 261 11.44 -14.96 7.77
N ARG A 262 10.16 -15.28 7.98
CA ARG A 262 9.70 -16.18 9.06
C ARG A 262 10.37 -17.54 8.97
N GLY A 263 10.38 -18.16 7.77
CA GLY A 263 10.98 -19.48 7.55
C GLY A 263 12.50 -19.51 7.79
N ASN A 264 13.21 -18.41 7.51
CA ASN A 264 14.65 -18.31 7.68
C ASN A 264 15.08 -17.86 9.08
N CYS A 265 14.17 -17.31 9.90
CA CYS A 265 14.46 -16.96 11.29
C CYS A 265 13.21 -16.99 12.18
N THR A 266 12.83 -18.19 12.64
CA THR A 266 11.70 -18.37 13.58
C THR A 266 11.89 -17.56 14.87
N GLN A 267 13.11 -17.43 15.37
CA GLN A 267 13.39 -16.58 16.53
C GLN A 267 13.05 -15.11 16.25
N CYS A 268 13.52 -14.56 15.12
CA CYS A 268 13.22 -13.19 14.71
C CYS A 268 11.70 -12.99 14.56
N TRP A 269 10.98 -14.01 14.05
CA TRP A 269 9.52 -13.97 13.95
C TRP A 269 8.81 -13.95 15.31
N ASN A 270 9.37 -14.63 16.31
CA ASN A 270 8.82 -14.61 17.67
C ASN A 270 9.03 -13.26 18.37
N GLU A 271 10.03 -12.49 17.93
CA GLU A 271 10.29 -11.13 18.42
C GLU A 271 9.35 -10.08 17.81
N ILE A 272 8.69 -10.41 16.68
CA ILE A 272 7.75 -9.51 16.00
C ILE A 272 6.38 -9.55 16.69
N ASP A 273 5.90 -8.38 17.12
CA ASP A 273 4.59 -8.18 17.75
C ASP A 273 3.47 -7.93 16.72
N ALA A 274 3.80 -7.28 15.60
CA ALA A 274 2.88 -6.99 14.50
C ALA A 274 3.62 -6.94 13.16
N VAL A 275 2.91 -7.20 12.06
CA VAL A 275 3.48 -7.17 10.71
C VAL A 275 3.09 -5.89 9.99
N ALA A 276 4.08 -5.19 9.44
CA ALA A 276 3.89 -4.00 8.62
C ALA A 276 3.69 -4.36 7.16
N LEU A 277 2.67 -3.76 6.54
CA LEU A 277 2.32 -3.92 5.14
C LEU A 277 2.08 -2.55 4.52
N HIS A 278 2.37 -2.42 3.22
CA HIS A 278 2.02 -1.28 2.40
C HIS A 278 1.00 -1.68 1.35
N TRP A 279 0.10 -0.76 1.01
CA TRP A 279 -0.86 -0.96 -0.05
C TRP A 279 -1.00 0.29 -0.92
N TYR A 280 -0.84 0.12 -2.22
CA TYR A 280 -1.12 1.17 -3.19
C TYR A 280 -1.86 0.56 -4.37
N ASP A 281 -2.92 1.24 -4.81
CA ASP A 281 -3.65 0.91 -6.03
C ASP A 281 -4.55 2.11 -6.42
N GLN A 282 -5.52 1.90 -7.30
CA GLN A 282 -6.60 2.82 -7.59
C GLN A 282 -7.59 2.92 -6.43
N SER A 283 -8.15 4.12 -6.23
CA SER A 283 -9.10 4.42 -5.15
C SER A 283 -10.38 3.60 -5.21
N TRP A 284 -10.77 3.11 -6.39
CA TRP A 284 -11.95 2.24 -6.52
C TRP A 284 -11.68 0.81 -6.06
N ASN A 285 -10.41 0.38 -5.89
CA ASN A 285 -10.06 -1.00 -5.60
C ASN A 285 -10.09 -1.33 -4.09
N THR A 286 -11.17 -0.93 -3.42
CA THR A 286 -11.31 -1.11 -1.96
C THR A 286 -11.39 -2.58 -1.57
N ASP A 287 -11.94 -3.44 -2.43
CA ASP A 287 -12.09 -4.87 -2.13
C ASP A 287 -10.74 -5.58 -2.18
N TYR A 288 -9.83 -5.16 -3.08
CA TYR A 288 -8.47 -5.66 -3.04
C TYR A 288 -7.75 -5.30 -1.75
N LEU A 289 -7.86 -4.05 -1.25
CA LEU A 289 -7.28 -3.69 0.05
C LEU A 289 -7.80 -4.61 1.17
N LYS A 290 -9.13 -4.79 1.24
CA LYS A 290 -9.75 -5.61 2.29
C LYS A 290 -9.29 -7.07 2.22
N ASN A 291 -9.27 -7.65 1.01
CA ASN A 291 -8.85 -9.02 0.78
C ASN A 291 -7.35 -9.19 1.07
N TYR A 292 -6.50 -8.28 0.58
CA TYR A 292 -5.06 -8.30 0.82
C TYR A 292 -4.71 -8.32 2.32
N LEU A 293 -5.33 -7.44 3.12
CA LEU A 293 -5.06 -7.39 4.56
C LEU A 293 -5.63 -8.61 5.29
N THR A 294 -6.80 -9.10 4.88
CA THR A 294 -7.42 -10.30 5.46
C THR A 294 -6.56 -11.54 5.18
N ASP A 295 -6.12 -11.71 3.93
CA ASP A 295 -5.26 -12.83 3.51
C ASP A 295 -3.89 -12.75 4.17
N ALA A 296 -3.31 -11.56 4.28
CA ALA A 296 -2.04 -11.36 4.99
C ALA A 296 -2.17 -11.73 6.48
N TYR A 297 -3.25 -11.32 7.16
CA TYR A 297 -3.51 -11.69 8.54
C TYR A 297 -3.64 -13.22 8.71
N ASN A 298 -4.42 -13.88 7.85
CA ASN A 298 -4.60 -15.32 7.87
C ASN A 298 -3.28 -16.09 7.59
N THR A 299 -2.43 -15.55 6.71
CA THR A 299 -1.18 -16.19 6.29
C THR A 299 -0.05 -16.01 7.30
N LEU A 300 0.07 -14.80 7.86
CA LEU A 300 1.17 -14.42 8.75
C LEU A 300 0.84 -14.75 10.21
N GLY A 301 -0.44 -14.72 10.61
CA GLY A 301 -0.87 -15.05 11.97
C GLY A 301 -0.42 -14.05 13.03
N LYS A 302 -0.16 -12.80 12.62
CA LYS A 302 0.25 -11.68 13.48
C LYS A 302 -0.68 -10.50 13.22
N PRO A 303 -0.97 -9.65 14.23
CA PRO A 303 -1.71 -8.41 14.02
C PRO A 303 -1.08 -7.53 12.92
N ILE A 304 -1.92 -6.82 12.18
CA ILE A 304 -1.52 -6.01 11.02
C ILE A 304 -1.31 -4.55 11.41
N TRP A 305 -0.23 -3.97 10.89
CA TRP A 305 -0.01 -2.55 10.74
C TRP A 305 0.01 -2.19 9.26
N LEU A 306 -0.96 -1.41 8.78
CA LEU A 306 -0.92 -0.89 7.42
C LEU A 306 -0.18 0.45 7.42
N THR A 307 1.14 0.40 7.40
CA THR A 307 2.00 1.57 7.63
C THR A 307 2.00 2.55 6.46
N GLU A 308 1.59 2.10 5.27
CA GLU A 308 1.33 2.97 4.12
C GLU A 308 0.07 2.51 3.39
N PHE A 309 -0.85 3.43 3.13
CA PHE A 309 -1.85 3.21 2.11
C PHE A 309 -2.23 4.49 1.35
N ALA A 310 -2.41 4.35 0.04
CA ALA A 310 -3.00 5.40 -0.80
C ALA A 310 -3.75 4.81 -2.00
N GLY A 311 -4.97 5.30 -2.21
CA GLY A 311 -5.71 5.13 -3.45
C GLY A 311 -5.34 6.26 -4.42
N SER A 312 -5.01 5.93 -5.67
CA SER A 312 -4.81 6.90 -6.74
C SER A 312 -6.12 7.22 -7.46
N GLY A 313 -6.22 8.39 -8.10
CA GLY A 313 -7.45 8.87 -8.75
C GLY A 313 -7.67 10.37 -8.49
N THR A 314 -8.85 10.86 -8.84
CA THR A 314 -9.30 12.22 -8.50
C THR A 314 -9.45 12.39 -7.00
N VAL A 315 -9.39 13.65 -6.50
CA VAL A 315 -9.57 13.93 -5.06
C VAL A 315 -10.90 13.37 -4.55
N ALA A 316 -11.98 13.45 -5.33
CA ALA A 316 -13.28 12.91 -4.94
C ALA A 316 -13.26 11.37 -4.78
N GLU A 317 -12.59 10.65 -5.68
CA GLU A 317 -12.42 9.19 -5.58
C GLU A 317 -11.58 8.83 -4.36
N GLN A 318 -10.48 9.56 -4.11
CA GLN A 318 -9.63 9.34 -2.95
C GLN A 318 -10.39 9.59 -1.63
N GLN A 319 -11.20 10.65 -1.56
CA GLN A 319 -12.06 10.91 -0.40
C GLN A 319 -13.07 9.78 -0.18
N GLN A 320 -13.68 9.25 -1.25
CA GLN A 320 -14.62 8.14 -1.15
C GLN A 320 -13.92 6.85 -0.70
N PHE A 321 -12.70 6.61 -1.20
CA PHE A 321 -11.85 5.52 -0.76
C PHE A 321 -11.58 5.59 0.74
N LEU A 322 -11.12 6.74 1.26
CA LEU A 322 -10.88 6.95 2.69
C LEU A 322 -12.13 6.69 3.54
N LYS A 323 -13.27 7.25 3.13
CA LYS A 323 -14.59 7.03 3.78
C LYS A 323 -15.03 5.57 3.79
N THR A 324 -14.48 4.73 2.92
CA THR A 324 -14.83 3.32 2.82
C THR A 324 -13.86 2.44 3.62
N VAL A 325 -12.55 2.67 3.49
CA VAL A 325 -11.53 1.77 4.06
C VAL A 325 -11.20 2.07 5.51
N ILE A 326 -11.23 3.33 5.94
CA ILE A 326 -10.91 3.70 7.34
C ILE A 326 -11.90 3.09 8.32
N PRO A 327 -13.24 3.29 8.19
CA PRO A 327 -14.19 2.70 9.13
C PRO A 327 -14.12 1.16 9.13
N TRP A 328 -13.86 0.57 7.97
CA TRP A 328 -13.68 -0.88 7.88
C TRP A 328 -12.43 -1.34 8.64
N MET A 329 -11.28 -0.67 8.47
CA MET A 329 -10.05 -0.98 9.20
C MET A 329 -10.22 -0.79 10.71
N ASP A 330 -10.94 0.24 11.14
CA ASP A 330 -11.23 0.47 12.55
C ASP A 330 -12.06 -0.66 13.17
N ALA A 331 -13.03 -1.20 12.43
CA ALA A 331 -13.83 -2.33 12.88
C ALA A 331 -13.05 -3.66 12.98
N GLN A 332 -11.86 -3.79 12.37
CA GLN A 332 -11.09 -5.04 12.40
C GLN A 332 -10.24 -5.13 13.69
N PRO A 333 -10.45 -6.13 14.58
CA PRO A 333 -9.67 -6.25 15.81
C PRO A 333 -8.20 -6.65 15.56
N TRP A 334 -7.93 -7.28 14.41
CA TRP A 334 -6.61 -7.73 14.01
C TRP A 334 -5.78 -6.65 13.29
N ILE A 335 -6.39 -5.52 12.92
CA ILE A 335 -5.67 -4.31 12.48
C ILE A 335 -5.44 -3.45 13.71
N GLN A 336 -4.18 -3.31 14.12
CA GLN A 336 -3.81 -2.52 15.29
C GLN A 336 -3.57 -1.06 14.96
N ARG A 337 -2.95 -0.78 13.81
CA ARG A 337 -2.66 0.57 13.34
C ARG A 337 -2.68 0.66 11.82
N TYR A 338 -2.98 1.84 11.31
CA TYR A 338 -2.86 2.16 9.89
C TYR A 338 -2.44 3.61 9.72
N ALA A 339 -1.70 3.92 8.66
CA ALA A 339 -1.24 5.27 8.37
C ALA A 339 -1.44 5.61 6.90
N GLY A 340 -2.15 6.73 6.66
CA GLY A 340 -2.28 7.27 5.32
C GLY A 340 -0.90 7.66 4.80
N PHE A 341 -0.61 7.29 3.55
CA PHE A 341 0.63 7.72 2.94
C PHE A 341 0.53 9.20 2.58
N GLY A 342 1.13 10.02 3.44
CA GLY A 342 1.69 11.27 2.99
C GLY A 342 1.05 12.54 3.47
N ASP A 343 1.42 12.91 4.68
CA ASP A 343 1.31 14.29 5.13
C ASP A 343 2.45 15.15 4.56
N PHE A 344 2.28 15.51 3.29
CA PHE A 344 3.19 16.33 2.50
C PHE A 344 2.42 17.51 1.88
N ALA A 345 3.12 18.61 1.64
CA ALA A 345 2.57 19.74 0.91
C ALA A 345 2.00 19.29 -0.46
N GLY A 346 0.74 19.62 -0.72
CA GLY A 346 -0.02 19.23 -1.90
C GLY A 346 -0.80 17.92 -1.79
N ASN A 347 -0.63 17.14 -0.72
CA ASN A 347 -1.43 15.94 -0.46
C ASN A 347 -2.46 16.17 0.65
N TYR A 348 -2.12 15.94 1.91
CA TYR A 348 -3.02 16.22 3.04
C TYR A 348 -2.93 17.66 3.56
N VAL A 349 -1.81 18.34 3.32
CA VAL A 349 -1.60 19.73 3.74
C VAL A 349 -1.23 20.63 2.58
N ASN A 350 -1.57 21.91 2.68
CA ASN A 350 -1.04 22.98 1.86
C ASN A 350 0.34 23.43 2.41
N SER A 351 1.06 24.24 1.65
CA SER A 351 2.37 24.76 2.07
C SER A 351 2.32 25.66 3.31
N ASP A 352 1.14 26.23 3.62
CA ASP A 352 0.89 27.01 4.83
C ASP A 352 0.49 26.16 6.05
N GLY A 353 0.45 24.83 5.90
CA GLY A 353 0.06 23.89 6.95
C GLY A 353 -1.45 23.67 7.11
N SER A 354 -2.30 24.41 6.39
CA SER A 354 -3.75 24.14 6.36
C SER A 354 -4.04 22.82 5.65
N LEU A 355 -5.15 22.15 6.00
CA LEU A 355 -5.52 20.90 5.34
C LEU A 355 -6.03 21.14 3.91
N THR A 356 -5.66 20.25 2.99
CA THR A 356 -6.35 20.14 1.70
C THR A 356 -7.73 19.52 1.89
N GLN A 357 -8.55 19.49 0.84
CA GLN A 357 -9.83 18.75 0.87
C GLN A 357 -9.63 17.26 1.18
N LEU A 358 -8.54 16.67 0.70
CA LEU A 358 -8.21 15.28 0.98
C LEU A 358 -7.73 15.09 2.43
N GLY A 359 -6.88 15.99 2.92
CA GLY A 359 -6.43 15.97 4.31
C GLY A 359 -7.57 16.16 5.31
N GLN A 360 -8.54 17.01 4.98
CA GLN A 360 -9.76 17.17 5.77
C GLN A 360 -10.55 15.86 5.84
N ALA A 361 -10.75 15.19 4.70
CA ALA A 361 -11.43 13.89 4.67
C ALA A 361 -10.66 12.83 5.47
N TYR A 362 -9.33 12.80 5.37
CA TYR A 362 -8.49 11.90 6.16
C TYR A 362 -8.62 12.17 7.66
N SER A 363 -8.57 13.44 8.06
CA SER A 363 -8.69 13.88 9.45
C SER A 363 -10.05 13.51 10.03
N ASP A 364 -11.14 13.77 9.32
CA ASP A 364 -12.50 13.61 9.84
C ASP A 364 -13.08 12.20 9.78
N THR A 365 -12.55 11.33 8.91
CA THR A 365 -13.04 9.95 8.82
C THR A 365 -12.56 9.13 10.02
N VAL A 366 -13.48 8.47 10.73
CA VAL A 366 -13.23 7.59 11.88
C VAL A 366 -13.97 6.27 11.75
#